data_AF-A0A0R2MKE4-F1
#
_entry.id   AF-A0A0R2MKE4-F1
#
_cell.length_a   1.000
_cell.length_b   1.000
_cell.length_c   1.000
_cell.angle_alpha   90.00
_cell.angle_beta   90.00
_cell.angle_gamma   90.00
#
_symmetry.space_group_name_H-M   'P 1'
#
loop_
_entity.id
_entity.type
_entity.pdbx_description
1 polymer ?
#
loop_
_entity_poly.entity_id
_entity_poly.type
_entity_poly.pdbx_seq_one_letter_code
_entity_poly.pdbx_strand_id
1 'polypeptide(L)'
;MGTVILFLVIYSAITFFKKVSPYIILVAVILYIYTLIKKIFIFSWQALTSVPGLIIIGLLLLGLIGYYGYRHNRCAVCGKMYRQNQYVAVTDDKVCLNCMQAIGVDVKQLPTAVHVEKTLTVAEIKALQKNNIIIDPLQRWEAYQAKDATPESSTLTAKQVTDLRELKRLLDDGIITQADFDAKKRQILGI
;
A
#
# COMPACT_ATOMS: atom_id res chain seq x y z
N MET A 1 67.25 -7.63 -51.10
CA MET A 1 66.87 -7.04 -49.80
C MET A 1 65.56 -6.25 -49.85
N GLY A 2 65.31 -5.39 -50.85
CA GLY A 2 64.09 -4.55 -50.89
C GLY A 2 62.75 -5.30 -51.02
N THR A 3 62.70 -6.43 -51.73
CA THR A 3 61.46 -7.19 -51.94
C THR A 3 60.97 -7.91 -50.68
N VAL A 4 61.88 -8.41 -49.85
CA VAL A 4 61.54 -9.11 -48.60
C VAL A 4 60.95 -8.14 -47.57
N ILE A 5 61.47 -6.91 -47.51
CA ILE A 5 60.93 -5.86 -46.62
C ILE A 5 59.52 -5.45 -47.06
N LEU A 6 59.26 -5.35 -48.37
CA LEU A 6 57.94 -5.04 -48.91
C LEU A 6 56.90 -6.10 -48.52
N PHE A 7 57.25 -7.39 -48.61
CA PHE A 7 56.35 -8.47 -48.20
C PHE A 7 56.07 -8.46 -46.69
N LEU A 8 57.05 -8.14 -45.84
CA LEU A 8 56.85 -8.04 -44.39
C LEU A 8 55.97 -6.83 -44.00
N VAL A 9 56.09 -5.71 -44.70
CA VAL A 9 55.24 -4.53 -44.52
C VAL A 9 53.80 -4.83 -44.97
N ILE A 10 53.62 -5.52 -46.09
CA ILE A 10 52.29 -5.91 -46.58
C ILE A 10 51.65 -6.94 -45.65
N TYR A 11 52.42 -7.94 -45.19
CA TYR A 11 51.92 -8.95 -44.26
C TYR A 11 51.52 -8.35 -42.91
N SER A 12 52.33 -7.47 -42.34
CA SER A 12 52.00 -6.76 -41.09
C SER A 12 50.78 -5.86 -41.24
N ALA A 13 50.65 -5.13 -42.35
CA ALA A 13 49.45 -4.34 -42.66
C ALA A 13 48.19 -5.23 -42.75
N ILE A 14 48.24 -6.36 -43.48
CA ILE A 14 47.10 -7.29 -43.61
C ILE A 14 46.70 -7.88 -42.25
N THR A 15 47.69 -8.22 -41.41
CA THR A 15 47.44 -8.81 -40.09
C THR A 15 46.83 -7.77 -39.13
N PHE A 16 47.26 -6.51 -39.24
CA PHE A 16 46.69 -5.38 -38.50
C PHE A 16 45.26 -5.08 -38.94
N PHE A 17 44.97 -5.07 -40.24
CA PHE A 17 43.63 -4.88 -40.78
C PHE A 17 42.64 -5.97 -40.34
N LYS A 18 43.06 -7.25 -40.26
CA LYS A 18 42.20 -8.33 -39.74
C LYS A 18 41.81 -8.14 -38.27
N LYS A 19 42.67 -7.52 -37.47
CA LYS A 19 42.41 -7.27 -36.04
C LYS A 19 41.56 -6.02 -35.81
N VAL A 20 41.68 -5.01 -36.67
CA VAL A 20 40.96 -3.72 -36.58
C VAL A 20 39.58 -3.77 -37.28
N SER A 21 39.43 -4.57 -38.34
CA SER A 21 38.19 -4.73 -39.10
C SER A 21 36.93 -5.06 -38.26
N PRO A 22 36.95 -6.00 -37.30
CA PRO A 22 35.75 -6.31 -36.52
C PRO A 22 35.31 -5.15 -35.61
N TYR A 23 36.25 -4.37 -35.06
CA TYR A 23 35.93 -3.24 -34.19
C TYR A 23 35.33 -2.07 -34.97
N ILE A 24 35.84 -1.79 -36.18
CA ILE A 24 35.27 -0.74 -37.04
C ILE A 24 33.82 -1.08 -37.44
N ILE A 25 33.57 -2.33 -37.80
CA ILE A 25 32.22 -2.80 -38.15
C ILE A 25 31.29 -2.70 -36.94
N LEU A 26 31.74 -3.12 -35.75
CA LEU A 26 30.95 -3.08 -34.52
C LEU A 26 30.59 -1.64 -34.12
N VAL A 27 31.54 -0.69 -34.22
CA VAL A 27 31.25 0.73 -33.96
C VAL A 27 30.25 1.30 -34.97
N ALA A 28 30.36 0.94 -36.26
CA ALA A 28 29.40 1.36 -37.28
C ALA A 28 27.98 0.79 -37.01
N VAL A 29 27.88 -0.47 -36.57
CA VAL A 29 26.60 -1.08 -36.19
C VAL A 29 26.00 -0.41 -34.96
N ILE A 30 26.80 -0.12 -33.93
CA ILE A 30 26.34 0.59 -32.72
C ILE A 30 25.83 2.00 -33.08
N LEU A 31 26.58 2.74 -33.90
CA LEU A 31 26.16 4.07 -34.35
C LEU A 31 24.88 4.01 -35.17
N TYR A 32 24.74 3.03 -36.06
CA TYR A 32 23.51 2.82 -36.83
C TYR A 32 22.32 2.55 -35.90
N ILE A 33 22.45 1.60 -34.96
CA ILE A 33 21.40 1.29 -33.97
C ILE A 33 21.06 2.53 -33.14
N TYR A 34 22.05 3.29 -32.67
CA TYR A 34 21.83 4.53 -31.91
C TYR A 34 21.02 5.55 -32.72
N THR A 35 21.33 5.76 -34.00
CA THR A 35 20.56 6.68 -34.85
C THR A 35 19.13 6.19 -35.09
N LEU A 36 18.93 4.88 -35.18
CA LEU A 36 17.63 4.25 -35.37
C LEU A 36 16.75 4.44 -34.13
N ILE A 37 17.29 4.15 -32.94
CA ILE A 37 16.63 4.38 -31.65
C ILE A 37 16.31 5.87 -31.47
N LYS A 38 17.26 6.76 -31.77
CA LYS A 38 17.05 8.21 -31.67
C LYS A 38 15.90 8.70 -32.55
N LYS A 39 15.79 8.20 -33.78
CA LYS A 39 14.67 8.55 -34.69
C LYS A 39 13.33 8.05 -34.17
N ILE A 40 13.27 6.80 -33.69
CA ILE A 40 12.04 6.22 -33.11
C ILE A 40 11.61 6.99 -31.85
N PHE A 41 12.58 7.34 -31.00
CA PHE A 41 12.32 8.09 -29.78
C PHE A 41 11.80 9.50 -30.07
N ILE A 42 12.41 10.22 -31.02
CA ILE A 42 11.94 11.56 -31.43
C ILE A 42 10.54 11.49 -32.03
N PHE A 43 10.27 10.50 -32.88
CA PHE A 43 8.94 10.32 -33.49
C PHE A 43 7.88 10.03 -32.43
N SER A 44 8.18 9.16 -31.47
CA SER A 44 7.30 8.84 -30.35
C SER A 44 7.07 10.06 -29.44
N TRP A 45 8.12 10.84 -29.17
CA TRP A 45 8.05 12.07 -28.38
C TRP A 45 7.24 13.17 -29.07
N GLN A 46 7.35 13.28 -30.40
CA GLN A 46 6.54 14.21 -31.19
C GLN A 46 5.07 13.79 -31.23
N ALA A 47 4.77 12.48 -31.28
CA ALA A 47 3.40 12.00 -31.19
C ALA A 47 2.77 12.30 -29.83
N LEU A 48 3.54 12.16 -28.74
CA LEU A 48 3.07 12.42 -27.38
C LEU A 48 2.88 13.92 -27.08
N THR A 49 3.73 14.78 -27.64
CA THR A 49 3.64 16.25 -27.50
C THR A 49 2.78 16.92 -28.58
N SER A 50 2.29 16.14 -29.55
CA SER A 50 1.36 16.66 -30.55
C SER A 50 0.06 17.13 -29.88
N VAL A 51 -0.49 18.23 -30.39
CA VAL A 51 -1.78 18.78 -29.96
C VAL A 51 -2.89 17.70 -29.90
N PRO A 52 -3.09 16.81 -30.90
CA PRO A 52 -4.08 15.75 -30.79
C PRO A 52 -3.77 14.72 -29.69
N GLY A 53 -2.49 14.40 -29.45
CA GLY A 53 -2.07 13.49 -28.38
C GLY A 53 -2.41 14.03 -26.99
N LEU A 54 -2.13 15.32 -26.75
CA LEU A 54 -2.47 16.00 -25.50
C LEU A 54 -3.98 16.07 -25.27
N ILE A 55 -4.77 16.28 -26.32
CA ILE A 55 -6.25 16.29 -26.23
C ILE A 55 -6.77 14.91 -25.80
N ILE A 56 -6.28 13.82 -26.39
CA ILE A 56 -6.69 12.46 -26.03
C ILE A 56 -6.33 12.14 -24.58
N ILE A 57 -5.08 12.44 -24.17
CA ILE A 57 -4.63 12.24 -22.79
C ILE A 57 -5.48 13.07 -21.83
N GLY A 58 -5.78 14.33 -22.17
CA GLY A 58 -6.65 15.20 -21.38
C GLY A 58 -8.06 14.65 -21.21
N LEU A 59 -8.67 14.13 -22.28
CA LEU A 59 -10.01 13.52 -22.22
C LEU A 59 -10.03 12.25 -21.37
N LEU A 60 -9.00 11.40 -21.47
CA LEU A 60 -8.87 10.22 -20.63
C LEU A 60 -8.70 10.60 -19.15
N LEU A 61 -7.89 11.62 -18.85
CA LEU A 61 -7.73 12.13 -17.49
C LEU A 61 -9.04 12.72 -16.94
N LEU A 62 -9.75 13.53 -17.73
CA LEU A 62 -11.06 14.08 -17.33
C LEU A 62 -12.09 12.97 -17.11
N GLY A 63 -12.10 11.95 -17.97
CA GLY A 63 -12.94 10.76 -17.81
C GLY A 63 -12.62 10.00 -16.53
N LEU A 64 -11.34 9.79 -16.21
CA LEU A 64 -10.90 9.17 -14.96
C LEU A 64 -11.28 10.03 -13.75
N ILE A 65 -11.01 11.33 -13.76
CA ILE A 65 -11.36 12.24 -12.66
C ILE A 65 -12.87 12.23 -12.43
N GLY A 66 -13.68 12.30 -13.50
CA GLY A 66 -15.13 12.20 -13.43
C GLY A 66 -15.59 10.85 -12.88
N TYR A 67 -15.00 9.75 -13.33
CA TYR A 67 -15.28 8.40 -12.86
C TYR A 67 -14.95 8.21 -11.38
N TYR A 68 -13.76 8.64 -10.94
CA TYR A 68 -13.35 8.60 -9.54
C TYR A 68 -14.23 9.50 -8.65
N GLY A 69 -14.52 10.74 -9.08
CA GLY A 69 -15.40 11.66 -8.37
C GLY A 69 -16.83 11.12 -8.23
N TYR A 70 -17.35 10.48 -9.27
CA TYR A 70 -18.66 9.84 -9.24
C TYR A 70 -18.73 8.67 -8.26
N ARG A 71 -17.66 7.87 -8.15
CA ARG A 71 -17.58 6.73 -7.24
C ARG A 71 -17.46 7.17 -5.77
N HIS A 72 -16.69 8.21 -5.47
CA HIS A 72 -16.46 8.68 -4.09
C HIS A 72 -17.71 9.27 -3.41
N ASN A 73 -18.67 9.77 -4.18
CA ASN A 73 -19.86 10.44 -3.64
C ASN A 73 -21.03 9.49 -3.35
N ARG A 74 -20.83 8.18 -3.51
CA ARG A 74 -21.85 7.17 -3.22
C ARG A 74 -21.57 6.46 -1.90
N CYS A 75 -22.64 6.07 -1.23
CA CYS A 75 -22.58 5.20 -0.06
C CYS A 75 -22.16 3.79 -0.44
N ALA A 76 -21.15 3.23 0.23
CA ALA A 76 -20.67 1.87 -0.03
C ALA A 76 -21.71 0.77 0.30
N VAL A 77 -22.68 1.09 1.15
CA VAL A 77 -23.76 0.19 1.58
C VAL A 77 -24.96 0.27 0.64
N CYS A 78 -25.58 1.44 0.50
CA CYS A 78 -26.84 1.60 -0.23
C CYS A 78 -26.70 2.16 -1.66
N GLY A 79 -25.50 2.58 -2.07
CA GLY A 79 -25.21 3.11 -3.40
C GLY A 79 -25.80 4.49 -3.70
N LYS A 80 -26.56 5.10 -2.77
CA LYS A 80 -27.15 6.43 -2.92
C LYS A 80 -26.09 7.53 -2.71
N MET A 81 -26.30 8.68 -3.36
CA MET A 81 -25.46 9.86 -3.15
C MET A 81 -25.66 10.44 -1.75
N TYR A 82 -24.59 10.92 -1.13
CA TYR A 82 -24.68 11.61 0.16
C TYR A 82 -25.44 12.92 0.03
N ARG A 83 -26.32 13.21 1.00
CA ARG A 83 -26.75 14.59 1.27
C ARG A 83 -25.67 15.25 2.12
N GLN A 84 -25.36 16.51 1.83
CA GLN A 84 -24.24 17.26 2.41
C GLN A 84 -24.06 16.98 3.92
N ASN A 85 -22.83 16.66 4.31
CA ASN A 85 -22.40 16.46 5.70
C ASN A 85 -23.05 15.30 6.48
N GLN A 86 -23.59 14.29 5.79
CA GLN A 86 -24.25 13.11 6.41
C GLN A 86 -23.55 11.79 6.08
N TYR A 87 -22.22 11.73 6.28
CA TYR A 87 -21.46 10.50 6.12
C TYR A 87 -20.55 10.24 7.32
N VAL A 88 -20.24 8.97 7.54
CA VAL A 88 -19.34 8.49 8.59
C VAL A 88 -18.26 7.66 7.90
N ALA A 89 -17.00 7.90 8.25
CA ALA A 89 -15.90 7.07 7.79
C ALA A 89 -15.94 5.74 8.55
N VAL A 90 -15.83 4.64 7.81
CA VAL A 90 -15.59 3.30 8.36
C VAL A 90 -14.27 2.77 7.78
N THR A 91 -13.74 1.68 8.34
CA THR A 91 -12.43 1.11 7.96
C THR A 91 -12.14 1.08 6.45
N ASP A 92 -13.13 0.67 5.64
CA ASP A 92 -12.94 0.45 4.20
C ASP A 92 -13.45 1.58 3.29
N ASP A 93 -14.46 2.35 3.72
CA ASP A 93 -15.11 3.35 2.87
C ASP A 93 -15.98 4.32 3.70
N LYS A 94 -16.72 5.22 3.06
CA LYS A 94 -17.71 6.09 3.71
C LYS A 94 -19.10 5.45 3.66
N VAL A 95 -19.87 5.68 4.72
CA VAL A 95 -21.23 5.15 4.88
C VAL A 95 -22.20 6.27 5.24
N CYS A 96 -23.43 6.18 4.73
CA CYS A 96 -24.48 7.16 4.97
C CYS A 96 -25.04 7.07 6.39
N LEU A 97 -25.45 8.20 6.99
CA LEU A 97 -26.08 8.21 8.33
C LEU A 97 -27.31 7.28 8.40
N ASN A 98 -28.17 7.28 7.39
CA ASN A 98 -29.37 6.42 7.37
C ASN A 98 -29.00 4.93 7.42
N CYS A 99 -27.88 4.56 6.80
CA CYS A 99 -27.39 3.19 6.72
C CYS A 99 -26.87 2.74 8.10
N MET A 100 -26.25 3.66 8.84
CA MET A 100 -25.80 3.45 10.21
C MET A 100 -26.98 3.42 11.20
N GLN A 101 -27.95 4.32 11.04
CA GLN A 101 -29.16 4.32 11.86
C GLN A 101 -29.98 3.04 11.67
N ALA A 102 -29.98 2.46 10.47
CA ALA A 102 -30.65 1.17 10.21
C ALA A 102 -30.08 0.00 11.02
N ILE A 103 -28.84 0.10 11.50
CA ILE A 103 -28.23 -0.89 12.42
C ILE A 103 -28.22 -0.40 13.89
N GLY A 104 -28.95 0.66 14.19
CA GLY A 104 -29.09 1.26 15.53
C GLY A 104 -27.93 2.16 15.97
N VAL A 105 -27.03 2.53 15.07
CA VAL A 105 -25.90 3.41 15.38
C VAL A 105 -26.27 4.86 15.09
N ASP A 106 -26.55 5.65 16.13
CA ASP A 106 -26.73 7.11 16.02
C ASP A 106 -25.44 7.86 16.40
N VAL A 107 -24.63 8.18 15.40
CA VAL A 107 -23.36 8.90 15.58
C VAL A 107 -23.50 10.31 16.16
N LYS A 108 -24.70 10.91 16.17
CA LYS A 108 -24.91 12.20 16.82
C LYS A 108 -24.98 12.10 18.34
N GLN A 109 -25.33 10.92 18.84
CA GLN A 109 -25.48 10.64 20.27
C GLN A 109 -24.25 9.94 20.87
N LEU A 110 -23.30 9.55 20.02
CA LEU A 110 -22.10 8.85 20.44
C LEU A 110 -21.08 9.82 21.06
N PRO A 111 -20.47 9.47 22.20
CA PRO A 111 -19.36 10.26 22.76
C PRO A 111 -18.17 10.21 21.79
N THR A 112 -17.45 11.33 21.68
CA THR A 112 -16.29 11.52 20.77
C THR A 112 -15.15 10.51 20.95
N ALA A 113 -15.15 9.75 22.05
CA ALA A 113 -14.21 8.68 22.31
C ALA A 113 -14.45 7.39 21.50
N VAL A 114 -15.63 7.22 20.89
CA VAL A 114 -15.98 6.00 20.14
C VAL A 114 -15.58 6.16 18.67
N HIS A 115 -14.47 5.52 18.27
CA HIS A 115 -14.01 5.52 16.88
C HIS A 115 -14.70 4.40 16.08
N VAL A 116 -15.86 4.70 15.49
CA VAL A 116 -16.59 3.79 14.58
C VAL A 116 -15.70 3.35 13.40
N GLU A 117 -14.76 4.23 12.99
CA GLU A 117 -13.77 4.01 11.94
C GLU A 117 -12.94 2.73 12.13
N LYS A 118 -12.73 2.29 13.38
CA LYS A 118 -11.87 1.14 13.71
C LYS A 118 -12.64 -0.14 14.03
N THR A 119 -13.94 -0.04 14.28
CA THR A 119 -14.73 -1.14 14.87
C THR A 119 -15.69 -1.82 13.89
N LEU A 120 -15.92 -1.23 12.73
CA LEU A 120 -16.90 -1.68 11.74
C LEU A 120 -16.35 -1.61 10.30
N THR A 121 -16.61 -2.65 9.51
CA THR A 121 -16.32 -2.74 8.07
C THR A 121 -17.60 -2.60 7.24
N VAL A 122 -17.47 -2.24 5.96
CA VAL A 122 -18.64 -2.10 5.07
C VAL A 122 -19.34 -3.45 4.86
N ALA A 123 -18.57 -4.54 4.79
CA ALA A 123 -19.10 -5.89 4.65
C ALA A 123 -19.92 -6.31 5.87
N GLU A 124 -19.44 -6.02 7.08
CA GLU A 124 -20.17 -6.29 8.32
C GLU A 124 -21.47 -5.48 8.40
N ILE A 125 -21.45 -4.20 8.03
CA ILE A 125 -22.67 -3.37 8.02
C ILE A 125 -23.75 -3.97 7.10
N LYS A 126 -23.36 -4.44 5.91
CA LYS A 126 -24.28 -5.13 5.00
C LYS A 126 -24.85 -6.42 5.60
N ALA A 127 -24.02 -7.18 6.30
CA ALA A 127 -24.45 -8.42 6.96
C ALA A 127 -25.43 -8.13 8.10
N LEU A 128 -25.14 -7.13 8.94
CA LEU A 128 -26.00 -6.71 10.05
C LEU A 128 -27.37 -6.21 9.54
N GLN A 129 -27.39 -5.41 8.47
CA GLN A 129 -28.64 -4.98 7.83
C GLN A 129 -29.44 -6.17 7.28
N LYS A 130 -28.78 -7.10 6.57
CA LYS A 130 -29.44 -8.27 5.98
C LYS A 130 -30.08 -9.17 7.04
N ASN A 131 -29.44 -9.28 8.20
CA ASN A 131 -29.89 -10.12 9.30
C ASN A 131 -30.76 -9.35 10.31
N ASN A 132 -31.04 -8.06 10.06
CA ASN A 132 -31.79 -7.17 10.94
C ASN A 132 -31.24 -7.13 12.39
N ILE A 133 -29.91 -7.15 12.53
CA ILE A 133 -29.22 -7.12 13.82
C ILE A 133 -28.91 -5.67 14.18
N ILE A 134 -29.33 -5.27 15.37
CA ILE A 134 -29.03 -3.97 15.98
C ILE A 134 -27.83 -4.14 16.91
N ILE A 135 -26.84 -3.25 16.78
CA ILE A 135 -25.63 -3.26 17.61
C ILE A 135 -25.63 -2.06 18.57
N ASP A 136 -25.22 -2.28 19.81
CA ASP A 136 -24.86 -1.21 20.74
C ASP A 136 -23.41 -0.77 20.45
N PRO A 137 -23.19 0.46 19.95
CA PRO A 137 -21.84 0.90 19.58
C PRO A 137 -20.92 1.08 20.80
N LEU A 138 -21.47 1.37 21.98
CA LEU A 138 -20.67 1.62 23.18
C LEU A 138 -20.14 0.29 23.75
N GLN A 139 -21.02 -0.71 23.90
CA GLN A 139 -20.63 -2.04 24.34
C GLN A 139 -19.60 -2.68 23.38
N ARG A 140 -19.77 -2.45 22.07
CA ARG A 140 -18.82 -2.94 21.06
C ARG A 140 -17.47 -2.22 21.14
N TRP A 141 -17.47 -0.91 21.39
CA TRP A 141 -16.25 -0.13 21.60
C TRP A 141 -15.48 -0.63 22.83
N GLU A 142 -16.16 -0.91 23.94
CA GLU A 142 -15.53 -1.50 25.13
C GLU A 142 -14.89 -2.85 24.84
N ALA A 143 -15.56 -3.72 24.07
CA ALA A 143 -15.01 -5.01 23.66
C ALA A 143 -13.79 -4.87 22.71
N TYR A 144 -13.77 -3.83 21.87
CA TYR A 144 -12.63 -3.50 21.02
C TYR A 144 -11.44 -3.00 21.86
N GLN A 145 -11.69 -2.07 22.79
CA GLN A 145 -10.68 -1.57 23.72
C GLN A 145 -10.11 -2.69 24.61
N ALA A 146 -10.92 -3.68 25.00
CA ALA A 146 -10.46 -4.85 25.75
C ALA A 146 -9.57 -5.79 24.92
N LYS A 147 -9.74 -5.83 23.60
CA LYS A 147 -8.86 -6.57 22.68
C LYS A 147 -7.54 -5.83 22.43
N ASP A 148 -7.61 -4.51 22.25
CA ASP A 148 -6.47 -3.63 21.99
C ASP A 148 -5.71 -3.24 23.28
N ALA A 149 -6.25 -3.53 24.46
CA ALA A 149 -5.53 -3.46 25.74
C ALA A 149 -4.46 -4.57 25.91
N THR A 150 -4.18 -5.32 24.84
CA THR A 150 -2.95 -6.09 24.72
C THR A 150 -1.90 -5.19 24.05
N PRO A 151 -0.83 -4.80 24.76
CA PRO A 151 -0.02 -3.65 24.39
C PRO A 151 0.78 -3.91 23.12
N GLU A 152 0.63 -3.00 22.16
CA GLU A 152 1.45 -2.90 20.96
C GLU A 152 2.85 -2.37 21.33
N SER A 153 3.86 -3.20 21.03
CA SER A 153 5.22 -2.84 20.61
C SER A 153 6.12 -1.99 21.54
N SER A 154 6.70 -2.65 22.55
CA SER A 154 8.17 -2.60 22.72
C SER A 154 8.71 -3.97 22.35
N THR A 155 9.82 -4.05 21.62
CA THR A 155 10.44 -5.32 21.20
C THR A 155 10.83 -6.14 22.44
N LEU A 156 9.91 -7.00 22.90
CA LEU A 156 10.14 -7.90 24.01
C LEU A 156 11.18 -8.93 23.59
N THR A 157 12.28 -8.98 24.33
CA THR A 157 13.30 -10.01 24.14
C THR A 157 12.70 -11.39 24.43
N ALA A 158 13.20 -12.45 23.78
CA ALA A 158 12.72 -13.82 23.99
C ALA A 158 12.75 -14.25 25.47
N LYS A 159 13.62 -13.63 26.27
CA LYS A 159 13.70 -13.80 27.71
C LYS A 159 12.48 -13.21 28.44
N GLN A 160 12.10 -11.96 28.14
CA GLN A 160 10.92 -11.32 28.73
C GLN A 160 9.63 -12.10 28.43
N VAL A 161 9.51 -12.69 27.24
CA VAL A 161 8.34 -13.51 26.86
C VAL A 161 8.29 -14.82 27.67
N THR A 162 9.44 -15.43 27.92
CA THR A 162 9.54 -16.67 28.70
C THR A 162 9.23 -16.41 30.18
N ASP A 163 9.82 -15.35 30.74
CA ASP A 163 9.63 -14.95 32.15
C ASP A 163 8.16 -14.59 32.45
N LEU A 164 7.48 -13.90 31.53
CA LEU A 164 6.05 -13.59 31.67
C LEU A 164 5.16 -14.84 31.60
N ARG A 165 5.56 -15.86 30.82
CA ARG A 165 4.82 -17.13 30.73
C ARG A 165 4.96 -17.96 32.00
N GLU A 166 6.14 -17.94 32.62
CA GLU A 166 6.39 -18.63 33.88
C GLU A 166 5.65 -17.95 35.04
N LEU A 167 5.65 -16.62 35.10
CA LEU A 167 4.85 -15.88 36.09
C LEU A 167 3.36 -16.18 35.98
N LYS A 168 2.83 -16.33 34.76
CA LYS A 168 1.43 -16.67 34.56
C LYS A 168 1.12 -18.08 35.09
N ARG A 169 2.04 -19.04 34.89
CA ARG A 169 1.89 -20.38 35.46
C ARG A 169 1.85 -20.37 36.98
N LEU A 170 2.73 -19.61 37.62
CA LEU A 170 2.74 -19.50 39.09
C LEU A 170 1.47 -18.87 39.65
N LEU A 171 0.84 -17.94 38.90
CA LEU A 171 -0.45 -17.36 39.26
C LEU A 171 -1.58 -18.38 39.10
N ASP A 172 -1.58 -19.11 37.98
CA ASP A 172 -2.58 -20.14 37.68
C ASP A 172 -2.47 -21.34 38.66
N ASP A 173 -1.26 -21.65 39.15
CA ASP A 173 -0.98 -22.65 40.18
C ASP A 173 -1.27 -22.15 41.62
N GLY A 174 -1.68 -20.89 41.77
CA GLY A 174 -2.00 -20.26 43.06
C GLY A 174 -0.80 -20.00 43.97
N ILE A 175 0.42 -20.05 43.43
CA ILE A 175 1.69 -19.85 44.15
C ILE A 175 1.95 -18.36 44.40
N ILE A 176 1.49 -17.48 43.49
CA ILE A 176 1.57 -16.03 43.64
C ILE A 176 0.18 -15.39 43.56
N THR A 177 0.02 -14.21 44.15
CA THR A 177 -1.23 -13.46 44.07
C THR A 177 -1.27 -12.59 42.80
N GLN A 178 -2.46 -12.12 42.43
CA GLN A 178 -2.64 -11.17 41.32
C GLN A 178 -1.79 -9.90 41.50
N ALA A 179 -1.64 -9.43 42.76
CA ALA A 179 -0.82 -8.26 43.09
C ALA A 179 0.68 -8.52 42.85
N ASP A 180 1.16 -9.73 43.17
CA ASP A 180 2.55 -10.13 42.95
C ASP A 180 2.87 -10.32 41.46
N PHE A 181 1.91 -10.84 40.71
CA PHE A 181 2.02 -10.99 39.26
C PHE A 181 2.15 -9.61 38.59
N ASP A 182 1.31 -8.65 38.97
CA ASP A 182 1.32 -7.31 38.39
C ASP A 182 2.59 -6.53 38.78
N ALA A 183 3.09 -6.69 40.01
CA ALA A 183 4.36 -6.09 40.44
C ALA A 183 5.56 -6.64 39.63
N LYS A 184 5.64 -7.96 39.43
CA LYS A 184 6.73 -8.59 38.68
C LYS A 184 6.63 -8.34 37.17
N LYS A 185 5.41 -8.27 36.64
CA LYS A 185 5.15 -7.92 35.24
C LYS A 185 5.66 -6.51 34.91
N ARG A 186 5.42 -5.53 35.79
CA ARG A 186 5.95 -4.16 35.64
C ARG A 186 7.48 -4.13 35.63
N GLN A 187 8.10 -4.91 36.52
CA GLN A 187 9.56 -5.04 36.59
C GLN A 187 10.19 -5.62 35.31
N ILE A 188 9.56 -6.63 34.70
CA ILE A 188 10.06 -7.24 33.45
C ILE A 188 9.88 -6.31 32.24
N LEU A 189 8.84 -5.47 32.27
CA LEU A 189 8.50 -4.54 31.21
C LEU A 189 9.17 -3.17 31.36
N GLY A 190 9.80 -2.88 32.51
CA GLY A 190 10.53 -1.64 32.76
C GLY A 190 9.62 -0.40 32.91
N ILE A 191 8.39 -0.61 33.41
CA ILE A 191 7.35 0.43 33.60
C ILE A 191 6.96 0.59 35.07
#